data_AF-A0A640XLU0-F1
#
_entry.id   AF-A0A640XLU0-F1
#
_cell.length_a   1.000
_cell.length_b   1.000
_cell.length_c   1.000
_cell.angle_alpha   90.00
_cell.angle_beta   90.00
_cell.angle_gamma   90.00
#
_symmetry.space_group_name_H-M   'P 1'
#
loop_
_entity.id
_entity.type
_entity.pdbx_description
1 polymer ?
#
loop_
_entity_poly.entity_id
_entity_poly.type
_entity_poly.pdbx_seq_one_letter_code
_entity_poly.pdbx_strand_id
1 'polypeptide(L)'
;MAKLKLDLHDICKKGYLIEKELNRVIFEAVEKRIALVEIIPGKGSGQLKKTVLRFLGRPDIKKLYHRIDKDSENFGRLFVHFRH
;
A
#
# COMPACT_ATOMS: atom_id res chain seq x y z
N MET A 1 -8.93 -8.86 13.65
CA MET A 1 -9.00 -8.70 12.18
C MET A 1 -7.65 -9.04 11.58
N ALA A 2 -7.61 -9.86 10.52
CA ALA A 2 -6.38 -10.11 9.80
C ALA A 2 -5.92 -8.84 9.07
N LYS A 3 -4.60 -8.59 9.04
CA LYS A 3 -4.00 -7.50 8.28
C LYS A 3 -2.81 -8.02 7.49
N LEU A 4 -2.63 -7.52 6.27
CA LEU A 4 -1.37 -7.70 5.52
C LEU A 4 -0.47 -6.51 5.77
N LYS A 5 0.84 -6.77 5.82
CA LYS A 5 1.86 -5.75 6.00
C LYS A 5 2.85 -5.82 4.83
N LEU A 6 3.10 -4.70 4.19
CA LEU A 6 4.11 -4.56 3.14
C LEU A 6 5.15 -3.50 3.57
N ASP A 7 6.38 -3.94 3.79
CA ASP A 7 7.51 -3.05 4.02
C ASP A 7 8.27 -2.83 2.70
N LEU A 8 8.40 -1.57 2.31
CA LEU A 8 9.05 -1.19 1.05
C LEU A 8 10.47 -0.62 1.27
N HIS A 9 10.95 -0.50 2.52
CA HIS A 9 12.28 0.06 2.77
C HIS A 9 13.38 -0.73 2.07
N ASP A 10 13.35 -2.06 2.15
CA ASP A 10 14.41 -2.91 1.62
C ASP A 10 14.50 -2.89 0.10
N ILE A 11 13.37 -2.62 -0.57
CA ILE A 11 13.27 -2.59 -2.04
C ILE A 11 13.16 -1.18 -2.61
N CYS A 12 13.35 -0.14 -1.80
CA CYS A 12 13.13 1.26 -2.18
C CYS A 12 13.97 1.73 -3.39
N LYS A 13 15.11 1.08 -3.66
CA LYS A 13 16.01 1.37 -4.79
C LYS A 13 15.65 0.62 -6.07
N LYS A 14 14.70 -0.31 -6.03
CA LYS A 14 14.31 -1.19 -7.15
C LYS A 14 12.88 -0.89 -7.57
N GLY A 15 12.70 0.15 -8.40
CA GLY A 15 11.40 0.65 -8.86
C GLY A 15 10.40 -0.42 -9.30
N TYR A 16 10.85 -1.34 -10.16
CA TYR A 16 10.01 -2.44 -10.67
C TYR A 16 9.51 -3.38 -9.56
N LEU A 17 10.33 -3.64 -8.53
CA LEU A 17 9.92 -4.51 -7.42
C LEU A 17 8.86 -3.85 -6.55
N ILE A 18 8.91 -2.52 -6.39
CA ILE A 18 7.90 -1.78 -5.62
C ILE A 18 6.52 -2.00 -6.23
N GLU A 19 6.38 -1.79 -7.54
CA GLU A 19 5.08 -1.97 -8.21
C GLU A 19 4.63 -3.44 -8.19
N LYS A 20 5.55 -4.39 -8.37
CA LYS A 20 5.24 -5.83 -8.27
C LYS A 20 4.68 -6.20 -6.89
N GLU A 21 5.33 -5.77 -5.81
CA GLU A 21 4.90 -6.08 -4.45
C GLU A 21 3.60 -5.35 -4.07
N LEU A 22 3.42 -4.11 -4.54
CA LEU A 22 2.16 -3.38 -4.37
C LEU A 22 1.00 -4.10 -5.07
N ASN A 23 1.18 -4.59 -6.29
CA ASN A 23 0.17 -5.41 -6.95
C ASN A 23 -0.11 -6.68 -6.13
N ARG A 24 0.94 -7.42 -5.75
CA ARG A 24 0.81 -8.67 -4.99
C ARG A 24 -0.04 -8.47 -3.73
N VAL A 25 0.30 -7.49 -2.89
CA VAL A 25 -0.39 -7.31 -1.61
C VAL A 25 -1.85 -6.87 -1.78
N ILE A 26 -2.17 -6.07 -2.80
CA ILE A 26 -3.54 -5.62 -3.06
C ILE A 26 -4.39 -6.77 -3.58
N PHE A 27 -3.91 -7.53 -4.56
CA PHE A 27 -4.64 -8.69 -5.08
C PHE A 27 -4.80 -9.77 -4.01
N GLU A 28 -3.75 -10.05 -3.23
CA GLU A 28 -3.82 -10.99 -2.11
C GLU A 28 -4.86 -10.56 -1.07
N ALA A 29 -4.98 -9.26 -0.77
CA ALA A 29 -6.00 -8.77 0.14
C ALA A 29 -7.42 -9.01 -0.39
N VAL A 30 -7.65 -8.77 -1.69
CA VAL A 30 -8.94 -9.03 -2.34
C VAL A 30 -9.28 -10.52 -2.35
N GLU A 31 -8.34 -11.36 -2.77
CA GLU A 31 -8.53 -12.81 -2.87
C GLU A 31 -8.82 -13.45 -1.51
N LYS A 32 -8.08 -13.04 -0.48
CA LYS A 32 -8.21 -13.59 0.88
C LYS A 32 -9.24 -12.82 1.73
N ARG A 33 -9.95 -11.85 1.16
CA ARG A 33 -10.91 -10.97 1.85
C ARG A 33 -10.34 -10.30 3.10
N ILE A 34 -9.11 -9.81 3.02
CA ILE A 34 -8.44 -9.10 4.11
C ILE A 34 -8.90 -7.65 4.14
N ALA A 35 -9.48 -7.23 5.26
CA ALA A 35 -10.06 -5.89 5.40
C ALA A 35 -9.03 -4.75 5.40
N LEU A 36 -7.76 -5.02 5.72
CA LEU A 36 -6.74 -4.00 5.95
C LEU A 36 -5.35 -4.39 5.43
N VAL A 37 -4.74 -3.49 4.66
CA VAL A 37 -3.33 -3.57 4.26
C VAL A 37 -2.57 -2.37 4.84
N GLU A 38 -1.50 -2.65 5.58
CA GLU A 38 -0.54 -1.67 6.09
C GLU A 38 0.66 -1.60 5.13
N ILE A 39 0.90 -0.43 4.53
CA ILE A 39 2.03 -0.20 3.63
C ILE A 39 3.02 0.76 4.31
N ILE A 40 4.29 0.36 4.38
CA ILE A 40 5.38 1.12 5.00
C ILE A 40 6.35 1.60 3.90
N PRO A 41 6.11 2.77 3.29
CA PRO A 41 7.07 3.40 2.39
C PRO A 41 8.22 4.11 3.11
N GLY A 42 8.15 4.31 4.43
CA GLY A 42 9.19 4.98 5.22
C GLY A 42 9.03 6.51 5.29
N LYS A 43 9.85 7.14 6.16
CA LYS A 43 9.78 8.57 6.54
C LYS A 43 10.74 9.49 5.78
N GLY A 44 11.49 8.99 4.80
CA GLY A 44 12.56 9.74 4.10
C GLY A 44 12.06 10.94 3.28
N SER A 45 12.61 11.15 2.09
CA SER A 45 12.24 12.28 1.20
C SER A 45 10.77 12.30 0.73
N GLY A 46 9.96 11.32 1.11
CA GLY A 46 8.56 11.18 0.70
C GLY A 46 8.36 10.68 -0.73
N GLN A 47 9.43 10.49 -1.52
CA GLN A 47 9.33 10.02 -2.90
C GLN A 47 8.68 8.65 -3.00
N LEU A 48 9.07 7.70 -2.14
CA LEU A 48 8.47 6.36 -2.12
C LEU A 48 6.98 6.43 -1.77
N LYS A 49 6.59 7.27 -0.80
CA LYS A 49 5.18 7.50 -0.45
C LYS A 49 4.39 8.09 -1.62
N LYS A 50 4.96 9.03 -2.39
CA LYS A 50 4.33 9.56 -3.61
C LYS A 50 4.13 8.47 -4.66
N THR A 51 5.11 7.60 -4.86
CA THR A 51 5.01 6.45 -5.78
C THR A 51 3.89 5.50 -5.37
N VAL A 52 3.79 5.14 -4.09
CA VAL A 52 2.71 4.30 -3.56
C VAL A 52 1.34 4.95 -3.78
N LEU A 53 1.19 6.24 -3.45
CA LEU A 53 -0.07 6.96 -3.64
C LEU A 53 -0.47 7.06 -5.12
N ARG A 54 0.51 7.24 -6.02
CA ARG A 54 0.27 7.23 -7.48
C ARG A 54 -0.22 5.87 -7.95
N PHE A 55 0.40 4.78 -7.47
CA PHE A 55 -0.04 3.42 -7.76
C PHE A 55 -1.48 3.17 -7.29
N LEU A 56 -1.79 3.50 -6.04
CA LEU A 56 -3.14 3.31 -5.49
C LEU A 56 -4.18 4.17 -6.20
N GLY A 57 -3.78 5.34 -6.72
CA GLY A 57 -4.64 6.23 -7.49
C GLY A 57 -5.00 5.74 -8.89
N ARG A 58 -4.36 4.69 -9.42
CA ARG A 58 -4.68 4.15 -10.74
C ARG A 58 -6.12 3.60 -10.77
N PRO A 59 -6.93 3.84 -11.81
CA PRO A 59 -8.34 3.43 -11.84
C PRO A 59 -8.57 1.92 -11.63
N ASP A 60 -7.68 1.09 -12.16
CA ASP A 60 -7.71 -0.37 -12.05
C ASP A 60 -7.46 -0.86 -10.62
N ILE A 61 -6.67 -0.13 -9.83
CA ILE A 61 -6.36 -0.44 -8.44
C ILE A 61 -7.37 0.21 -7.49
N LYS A 62 -7.75 1.47 -7.75
CA LYS A 62 -8.65 2.26 -6.90
C LYS A 62 -10.02 1.60 -6.72
N LYS A 63 -10.52 0.90 -7.73
CA LYS A 63 -11.79 0.14 -7.66
C LYS A 63 -11.75 -1.07 -6.72
N LEU A 64 -10.56 -1.54 -6.33
CA LEU A 64 -10.38 -2.75 -5.51
C LEU A 64 -10.52 -2.50 -4.02
N TYR A 65 -10.43 -1.24 -3.56
CA TYR A 65 -10.45 -0.89 -2.14
C TYR A 65 -11.44 0.24 -1.85
N HIS A 66 -11.75 0.44 -0.57
CA HIS A 66 -12.72 1.44 -0.13
C HIS A 66 -12.11 2.84 0.06
N ARG A 67 -11.06 2.92 0.88
CA ARG A 67 -10.41 4.17 1.27
C ARG A 67 -8.96 3.96 1.64
N ILE A 68 -8.19 5.03 1.57
CA ILE A 68 -6.82 5.10 2.09
C ILE A 68 -6.86 5.96 3.34
N ASP A 69 -6.22 5.48 4.40
CA ASP A 69 -5.93 6.27 5.58
C ASP A 69 -4.44 6.60 5.63
N LYS A 70 -4.11 7.89 5.75
CA LYS A 70 -2.73 8.36 5.87
C LYS A 70 -2.52 8.62 7.35
N ASP A 71 -1.67 7.82 7.96
CA ASP A 71 -1.40 7.94 9.38
C ASP A 71 -0.84 9.33 9.71
N SER A 72 -1.57 10.05 10.58
CA SER A 72 -1.25 11.41 11.04
C SER A 72 -0.19 11.43 12.14
N GLU A 73 0.04 10.32 12.84
CA GLU A 73 1.04 10.17 13.90
C GLU A 73 2.34 9.55 13.36
N ASN A 74 2.22 8.61 12.42
CA ASN A 74 3.34 7.96 11.76
C ASN A 74 3.29 8.12 10.24
N PHE A 75 3.81 9.24 9.76
CA PHE A 75 3.86 9.56 8.32
C PHE A 75 4.60 8.53 7.45
N GLY A 76 5.37 7.62 8.06
CA GLY A 76 6.10 6.55 7.38
C GLY A 76 5.25 5.36 6.95
N ARG A 77 3.95 5.36 7.27
CA ARG A 77 2.99 4.34 6.84
C ARG A 77 1.69 4.92 6.32
N LEU A 78 0.92 4.07 5.66
CA LEU A 78 -0.46 4.32 5.24
C LEU A 78 -1.24 3.01 5.23
N PHE A 79 -2.55 3.11 5.32
CA PHE A 79 -3.44 1.97 5.37
C PHE A 79 -4.40 2.01 4.18
N VAL A 80 -4.68 0.83 3.64
CA VAL A 80 -5.68 0.63 2.59
C VAL A 80 -6.77 -0.26 3.16
N HIS A 81 -8.00 0.26 3.19
CA HIS A 81 -9.17 -0.43 3.73
C HIS A 81 -10.02 -1.02 2.60
N PHE A 82 -10.46 -2.26 2.76
CA PHE A 82 -11.30 -2.99 1.81
C PHE A 82 -12.73 -3.14 2.35
N ARG A 83 -13.73 -3.22 1.45
CA ARG A 83 -15.13 -3.53 1.82
C ARG A 83 -15.32 -5.04 1.71
N HIS A 84 -15.05 -5.78 2.76
CA HIS A 84 -15.45 -7.20 2.85
C HIS A 84 -16.50 -7.36 3.93
#